data_AF-A0A2T2YR09-F1
#
_entry.id   AF-A0A2T2YR09-F1
#
_cell.length_a   1.000
_cell.length_b   1.000
_cell.length_c   1.000
_cell.angle_alpha   90.00
_cell.angle_beta   90.00
_cell.angle_gamma   90.00
#
_symmetry.space_group_name_H-M   'P 1'
#
loop_
_entity.id
_entity.type
_entity.pdbx_description
1 polymer ?
#
loop_
_entity_poly.entity_id
_entity_poly.type
_entity_poly.pdbx_seq_one_letter_code
_entity_poly.pdbx_strand_id
1 'polypeptide(L)'
;MLIINGDITKPKAQQQVVEWLANYVTQPGIAVSGVYIPRLDGGSTEADLLVFTPHAAAVIEVDALRKKTRGPLSYSMNERWSAPGIHGDPVQLRGDDPNPLHQVRRPVSALRTFVAELTRGPEPFVDGLILLIPKSGNTVTLDRGPMPAGFTVLLGDSASQLYSWFGRTAQHRDRTPWTAELVVTALTALRVDRTRDAESRRRLYAELVAEGFPTEVSAVPREGDGSSTTSASPDAPVAQPEKADQARLNPQVAPTDSHLPPSQHAPHNAAPPAASPDQAPPTSPVSYAAARPSTPPASHTDASPAPAPRVDPIPAPASTSDPAAHAPTAASPAATTTHPSNSAPIPRSAPPRRMDEHTRTPSRSDINAHTTPITSHQTKAPDPNWQEPATDSARTQPPARHRLRTALLGIAAALILICGIGYMAGKDHPRAQSDSQPAPSQVRPPERTTTPAPPPTEPPGTQHHSAMPTEGATCYPFQAGC
;
A
#
# COMPACT_ATOMS: atom_id res chain seq x y z
N MET A 1 -6.33 12.62 -5.30
CA MET A 1 -6.04 11.88 -4.05
C MET A 1 -5.45 12.79 -2.99
N LEU A 2 -6.01 12.75 -1.78
CA LEU A 2 -5.53 13.48 -0.61
C LEU A 2 -4.29 12.81 -0.01
N ILE A 3 -3.27 13.60 0.38
CA ILE A 3 -2.04 13.09 1.01
C ILE A 3 -1.90 13.60 2.44
N ILE A 4 -1.67 12.68 3.38
CA ILE A 4 -1.34 12.97 4.78
C ILE A 4 0.09 12.52 5.09
N ASN A 5 0.82 13.35 5.84
CA ASN A 5 2.18 13.10 6.30
C ASN A 5 3.23 12.89 5.20
N GLY A 6 3.01 13.44 4.00
CA GLY A 6 3.91 13.34 2.84
C GLY A 6 5.26 14.06 3.00
N ASP A 7 5.89 13.97 4.17
CA ASP A 7 7.12 14.65 4.52
C ASP A 7 8.31 14.29 3.59
N ILE A 8 9.15 15.29 3.33
CA ILE A 8 10.34 15.28 2.48
C ILE A 8 11.55 14.60 3.12
N THR A 9 11.42 14.10 4.35
CA THR A 9 12.51 13.36 5.04
C THR A 9 12.54 11.88 4.69
N LYS A 10 11.51 11.38 3.99
CA LYS A 10 11.36 9.99 3.60
C LYS A 10 12.41 9.54 2.56
N PRO A 11 12.68 8.22 2.43
CA PRO A 11 13.49 7.71 1.33
C PRO A 11 12.95 8.15 -0.03
N LYS A 12 13.85 8.45 -0.98
CA LYS A 12 13.48 8.95 -2.33
C LYS A 12 12.43 8.08 -3.04
N ALA A 13 12.53 6.76 -2.89
CA ALA A 13 11.55 5.83 -3.47
C ALA A 13 10.13 6.08 -2.92
N GLN A 14 10.00 6.24 -1.61
CA GLN A 14 8.70 6.53 -0.98
C GLN A 14 8.20 7.93 -1.37
N GLN A 15 9.07 8.94 -1.47
CA GLN A 15 8.69 10.27 -1.94
C GLN A 15 8.13 10.24 -3.36
N GLN A 16 8.78 9.49 -4.26
CA GLN A 16 8.33 9.31 -5.63
C GLN A 16 6.94 8.66 -5.69
N VAL A 17 6.68 7.67 -4.84
CA VAL A 17 5.34 7.04 -4.77
C VAL A 17 4.29 7.99 -4.20
N VAL A 18 4.64 8.79 -3.18
CA VAL A 18 3.76 9.83 -2.65
C VAL A 18 3.42 10.86 -3.73
N GLU A 19 4.40 11.27 -4.53
CA GLU A 19 4.19 12.18 -5.67
C GLU A 19 3.28 11.56 -6.74
N TRP A 20 3.43 10.27 -7.03
CA TRP A 20 2.51 9.56 -7.91
C TRP A 20 1.09 9.57 -7.35
N LEU A 21 0.90 9.20 -6.09
CA LEU A 21 -0.42 9.21 -5.47
C LEU A 21 -1.03 10.63 -5.46
N ALA A 22 -0.22 11.67 -5.20
CA ALA A 22 -0.70 13.06 -5.27
C ALA A 22 -1.21 13.46 -6.66
N ASN A 23 -0.56 12.94 -7.72
CA ASN A 23 -0.93 13.16 -9.11
C ASN A 23 -2.00 12.19 -9.63
N TYR A 24 -2.49 11.28 -8.79
CA TYR A 24 -3.53 10.34 -9.16
C TYR A 24 -4.90 11.01 -9.12
N VAL A 25 -5.36 11.43 -10.30
CA VAL A 25 -6.61 12.19 -10.49
C VAL A 25 -7.80 11.31 -10.88
N THR A 26 -7.57 10.10 -11.37
CA THR A 26 -8.63 9.26 -11.95
C THR A 26 -9.45 8.52 -10.91
N GLN A 27 -8.90 8.31 -9.71
CA GLN A 27 -9.67 7.74 -8.62
C GLN A 27 -9.54 8.56 -7.35
N PRO A 28 -10.67 8.74 -6.66
CA PRO A 28 -10.69 9.39 -5.37
C PRO A 28 -10.02 8.54 -4.31
N GLY A 29 -9.33 9.20 -3.37
CA GLY A 29 -8.74 8.48 -2.26
C GLY A 29 -7.99 9.35 -1.28
N ILE A 30 -7.47 8.71 -0.25
CA ILE A 30 -6.56 9.29 0.71
C ILE A 30 -5.38 8.34 0.94
N ALA A 31 -4.17 8.90 0.94
CA ALA A 31 -2.96 8.18 1.29
C ALA A 31 -2.32 8.79 2.54
N VAL A 32 -1.96 7.94 3.49
CA VAL A 32 -1.25 8.30 4.71
C VAL A 32 0.09 7.60 4.70
N SER A 33 1.16 8.34 4.92
CA SER A 33 2.51 7.77 4.87
C SER A 33 3.13 7.65 6.27
N GLY A 34 3.89 6.57 6.49
CA GLY A 34 4.57 6.27 7.77
C GLY A 34 3.59 6.09 8.93
N VAL A 35 2.56 5.26 8.74
CA VAL A 35 1.52 5.04 9.76
C VAL A 35 1.88 3.84 10.64
N TYR A 36 1.70 3.99 11.94
CA TYR A 36 1.84 2.90 12.90
C TYR A 36 0.48 2.26 13.17
N ILE A 37 0.36 0.97 12.87
CA ILE A 37 -0.86 0.19 13.03
C ILE A 37 -0.73 -0.64 14.32
N PRO A 38 -1.61 -0.43 15.32
CA PRO A 38 -1.61 -1.20 16.55
C PRO A 38 -1.85 -2.69 16.30
N ARG A 39 -1.21 -3.55 17.09
CA ARG A 39 -1.45 -4.99 17.08
C ARG A 39 -2.18 -5.42 18.35
N LEU A 40 -2.98 -6.49 18.24
CA LEU A 40 -3.70 -7.04 19.40
C LEU A 40 -2.79 -7.64 20.47
N ASP A 41 -1.65 -8.20 20.06
CA ASP A 41 -0.66 -8.78 20.98
C ASP A 41 0.23 -7.72 21.65
N GLY A 42 -0.11 -6.44 21.47
CA GLY A 42 0.67 -5.31 21.94
C GLY A 42 1.66 -4.81 20.90
N GLY A 43 2.08 -3.56 21.08
CA GLY A 43 2.98 -2.88 20.15
C GLY A 43 2.28 -2.36 18.89
N SER A 44 3.09 -2.00 17.90
CA SER A 44 2.63 -1.50 16.61
C SER A 44 3.56 -1.94 15.49
N THR A 45 3.04 -1.96 14.27
CA THR A 45 3.82 -2.20 13.06
C THR A 45 3.69 -1.00 12.15
N GLU A 46 4.79 -0.58 11.57
CA GLU A 46 4.82 0.54 10.64
C GLU A 46 4.49 0.07 9.23
N ALA A 47 3.67 0.85 8.52
CA ALA A 47 3.46 0.75 7.09
C ALA A 47 4.00 2.01 6.40
N ASP A 48 4.72 1.82 5.28
CA ASP A 48 5.24 2.96 4.51
C ASP A 48 4.10 3.85 4.00
N LEU A 49 3.04 3.23 3.47
CA LEU A 49 1.85 3.90 2.99
C LEU A 49 0.61 3.07 3.32
N LEU A 50 -0.44 3.77 3.75
CA LEU A 50 -1.78 3.26 3.88
C LEU A 50 -2.69 4.08 2.97
N VAL A 51 -3.30 3.44 1.98
CA VAL A 51 -4.15 4.09 1.00
C VAL A 51 -5.57 3.57 1.12
N PHE A 52 -6.53 4.50 1.22
CA PHE A 52 -7.95 4.22 1.10
C PHE A 52 -8.48 4.86 -0.18
N THR A 53 -9.35 4.13 -0.85
CA THR A 53 -10.26 4.58 -1.92
C THR A 53 -11.64 4.03 -1.56
N PRO A 54 -12.74 4.51 -2.18
CA PRO A 54 -14.08 4.00 -1.89
C PRO A 54 -14.22 2.47 -2.02
N HIS A 55 -13.42 1.85 -2.89
CA HIS A 55 -13.50 0.42 -3.22
C HIS A 55 -12.19 -0.34 -2.95
N ALA A 56 -11.21 0.29 -2.30
CA ALA A 56 -9.94 -0.35 -1.96
C ALA A 56 -9.32 0.21 -0.69
N ALA A 57 -8.80 -0.66 0.17
CA ALA A 57 -7.79 -0.29 1.14
C ALA A 57 -6.51 -1.10 0.85
N ALA A 58 -5.38 -0.41 0.84
CA ALA A 58 -4.09 -1.01 0.55
C ALA A 58 -3.04 -0.57 1.58
N VAL A 59 -2.32 -1.53 2.13
CA VAL A 59 -1.06 -1.26 2.82
C VAL A 59 0.06 -1.49 1.82
N ILE A 60 0.86 -0.47 1.56
CA ILE A 60 1.93 -0.51 0.57
C ILE A 60 3.27 -0.43 1.30
N GLU A 61 4.12 -1.42 1.05
CA GLU A 61 5.55 -1.38 1.37
C GLU A 61 6.31 -0.89 0.12
N VAL A 62 7.12 0.16 0.26
CA VAL A 62 7.86 0.76 -0.85
C VAL A 62 9.34 0.40 -0.72
N ASP A 63 9.79 -0.46 -1.61
CA ASP A 63 11.15 -0.97 -1.57
C ASP A 63 11.94 -0.55 -2.81
N ALA A 64 13.25 -0.41 -2.67
CA ALA A 64 14.15 -0.11 -3.78
C ALA A 64 15.19 -1.21 -3.93
N LEU A 65 15.51 -1.56 -5.19
CA LEU A 65 16.55 -2.56 -5.47
C LEU A 65 17.92 -2.09 -4.96
N ARG A 66 18.58 -2.93 -4.15
CA ARG A 66 19.90 -2.63 -3.57
C ARG A 66 20.97 -2.40 -4.64
N LYS A 67 20.96 -3.20 -5.70
CA LYS A 67 21.93 -3.15 -6.80
C LYS A 67 21.24 -2.96 -8.14
N LYS A 68 22.00 -2.48 -9.12
CA LYS A 68 21.55 -2.50 -10.51
C LYS A 68 21.55 -3.95 -11.00
N THR A 69 20.42 -4.40 -11.52
CA THR A 69 20.26 -5.76 -12.06
C THR A 69 19.45 -5.70 -13.34
N ARG A 70 19.66 -6.71 -14.19
CA ARG A 70 18.91 -6.94 -15.42
C ARG A 70 18.38 -8.36 -15.39
N GLY A 71 17.13 -8.52 -15.81
CA GLY A 71 16.46 -9.81 -15.87
C GLY A 71 15.40 -9.99 -14.78
N PRO A 72 14.92 -11.23 -14.60
CA PRO A 72 13.81 -11.51 -13.69
C PRO A 72 14.22 -11.38 -12.23
N LEU A 73 13.42 -10.68 -11.45
CA LEU A 73 13.38 -10.78 -10.00
C LEU A 73 12.38 -11.90 -9.67
N SER A 74 12.89 -13.05 -9.24
CA SER A 74 12.06 -14.16 -8.78
C SER A 74 11.61 -13.88 -7.35
N TYR A 75 10.29 -13.89 -7.15
CA TYR A 75 9.67 -13.63 -5.86
C TYR A 75 8.54 -14.63 -5.59
N SER A 76 8.48 -15.09 -4.34
CA SER A 76 7.41 -15.96 -3.86
C SER A 76 7.09 -15.64 -2.41
N MET A 77 6.02 -16.24 -1.89
CA MET A 77 5.55 -16.02 -0.52
C MET A 77 6.57 -16.46 0.53
N ASN A 78 7.13 -17.66 0.38
CA ASN A 78 7.87 -18.35 1.44
C ASN A 78 9.38 -18.41 1.18
N GLU A 79 9.83 -18.03 -0.02
CA GLU A 79 11.24 -18.08 -0.37
C GLU A 79 11.87 -16.69 -0.28
N ARG A 80 13.19 -16.67 -0.11
CA ARG A 80 13.97 -15.45 -0.25
C ARG A 80 13.92 -15.00 -1.71
N TRP A 81 13.69 -13.72 -1.93
CA TRP A 81 13.69 -13.17 -3.27
C TRP A 81 15.10 -13.22 -3.85
N SER A 82 15.20 -13.44 -5.16
CA SER A 82 16.51 -13.53 -5.83
C SER A 82 16.49 -12.79 -7.15
N ALA A 83 17.62 -12.20 -7.50
CA ALA A 83 17.81 -11.51 -8.76
C ALA A 83 19.19 -11.84 -9.34
N PRO A 84 19.32 -12.00 -10.68
CA PRO A 84 20.59 -12.23 -11.34
C PRO A 84 21.65 -11.20 -10.93
N GLY A 85 22.84 -11.70 -10.60
CA GLY A 85 23.98 -10.86 -10.21
C GLY A 85 23.88 -10.21 -8.81
N ILE A 86 22.84 -10.50 -8.04
CA ILE A 86 22.73 -10.06 -6.65
C ILE A 86 22.92 -11.27 -5.72
N HIS A 87 24.06 -11.32 -5.04
CA HIS A 87 24.26 -12.22 -3.90
C HIS A 87 23.56 -11.64 -2.66
N GLY A 88 22.67 -12.42 -2.05
CA GLY A 88 21.86 -12.02 -0.89
C GLY A 88 20.51 -11.39 -1.31
N ASP A 89 19.90 -10.64 -0.39
CA ASP A 89 18.56 -10.09 -0.60
C ASP A 89 18.59 -8.92 -1.61
N PRO A 90 17.71 -8.92 -2.63
CA PRO A 90 17.68 -7.87 -3.66
C PRO A 90 17.15 -6.52 -3.16
N VAL A 91 16.50 -6.53 -2.00
CA VAL A 91 15.75 -5.43 -1.37
C VAL A 91 16.18 -5.27 0.10
N GLN A 92 15.77 -4.18 0.75
CA GLN A 92 16.09 -3.99 2.15
C GLN A 92 15.09 -4.76 3.01
N LEU A 93 15.59 -5.72 3.79
CA LEU A 93 14.76 -6.44 4.76
C LEU A 93 14.83 -5.76 6.13
N ARG A 94 13.72 -5.76 6.86
CA ARG A 94 13.61 -5.28 8.24
C ARG A 94 13.68 -6.46 9.20
N GLY A 95 14.62 -6.43 10.14
CA GLY A 95 14.80 -7.49 11.12
C GLY A 95 15.08 -8.86 10.48
N ASP A 96 14.42 -9.89 10.99
CA ASP A 96 14.59 -11.29 10.55
C ASP A 96 13.55 -11.73 9.50
N ASP A 97 12.84 -10.78 8.88
CA ASP A 97 11.85 -11.12 7.86
C ASP A 97 12.52 -11.74 6.63
N PRO A 98 12.02 -12.86 6.09
CA PRO A 98 12.69 -13.58 5.00
C PRO A 98 12.55 -12.88 3.64
N ASN A 99 11.51 -12.04 3.47
CA ASN A 99 11.26 -11.27 2.27
C ASN A 99 10.29 -10.09 2.56
N PRO A 100 10.10 -9.13 1.63
CA PRO A 100 9.20 -8.00 1.82
C PRO A 100 7.72 -8.36 2.00
N LEU A 101 7.28 -9.53 1.49
CA LEU A 101 5.89 -9.97 1.72
C LEU A 101 5.63 -10.20 3.20
N HIS A 102 6.59 -10.71 3.95
CA HIS A 102 6.44 -10.85 5.41
C HIS A 102 6.35 -9.49 6.11
N GLN A 103 7.06 -8.48 5.61
CA GLN A 103 7.02 -7.12 6.15
C GLN A 103 5.64 -6.50 5.97
N VAL A 104 5.01 -6.62 4.80
CA VAL A 104 3.68 -6.05 4.53
C VAL A 104 2.52 -6.88 5.12
N ARG A 105 2.69 -8.20 5.30
CA ARG A 105 1.64 -9.07 5.86
C ARG A 105 1.27 -8.68 7.29
N ARG A 106 2.24 -8.29 8.11
CA ARG A 106 2.00 -7.86 9.49
C ARG A 106 1.09 -6.64 9.57
N PRO A 107 1.37 -5.49 8.92
CA PRO A 107 0.50 -4.33 8.94
C PRO A 107 -0.84 -4.57 8.25
N VAL A 108 -0.91 -5.39 7.20
CA VAL A 108 -2.22 -5.77 6.60
C VAL A 108 -3.09 -6.51 7.63
N SER A 109 -2.56 -7.58 8.24
CA SER A 109 -3.31 -8.35 9.24
C SER A 109 -3.67 -7.48 10.44
N ALA A 110 -2.73 -6.67 10.93
CA ALA A 110 -2.97 -5.77 12.06
C ALA A 110 -4.08 -4.78 11.74
N LEU A 111 -4.09 -4.18 10.54
CA LEU A 111 -5.11 -3.20 10.15
C LEU A 111 -6.50 -3.84 10.04
N ARG A 112 -6.57 -5.02 9.42
CA ARG A 112 -7.84 -5.74 9.26
C ARG A 112 -8.46 -6.08 10.62
N THR A 113 -7.68 -6.68 11.51
CA THR A 113 -8.12 -6.99 12.86
C THR A 113 -8.46 -5.73 13.65
N PHE A 114 -7.63 -4.68 13.55
CA PHE A 114 -7.87 -3.41 14.24
C PHE A 114 -9.20 -2.76 13.83
N VAL A 115 -9.51 -2.73 12.53
CA VAL A 115 -10.76 -2.14 12.03
C VAL A 115 -11.96 -3.04 12.34
N ALA A 116 -11.80 -4.36 12.29
CA ALA A 116 -12.85 -5.31 12.69
C ALA A 116 -13.26 -5.08 14.16
N GLU A 117 -12.29 -4.97 15.07
CA GLU A 117 -12.53 -4.67 16.48
C GLU A 117 -13.15 -3.27 16.69
N LEU A 118 -12.64 -2.27 15.96
CA LEU A 118 -13.14 -0.89 16.04
C LEU A 118 -14.62 -0.78 15.64
N THR A 119 -15.05 -1.58 14.67
CA THR A 119 -16.42 -1.56 14.14
C THR A 119 -17.33 -2.64 14.74
N ARG A 120 -16.76 -3.59 15.49
CA ARG A 120 -17.43 -4.85 15.88
C ARG A 120 -18.08 -5.57 14.69
N GLY A 121 -17.48 -5.42 13.51
CA GLY A 121 -18.01 -5.88 12.24
C GLY A 121 -17.18 -7.03 11.64
N PRO A 122 -17.54 -7.48 10.43
CA PRO A 122 -16.71 -8.41 9.67
C PRO A 122 -15.35 -7.78 9.35
N GLU A 123 -14.35 -8.63 9.17
CA GLU A 123 -13.00 -8.19 8.79
C GLU A 123 -13.07 -7.44 7.45
N PRO A 124 -12.62 -6.17 7.38
CA PRO A 124 -12.66 -5.44 6.14
C PRO A 124 -11.60 -5.98 5.18
N PHE A 125 -11.85 -5.80 3.90
CA PHE A 125 -10.87 -6.16 2.89
C PHE A 125 -9.74 -5.11 2.88
N VAL A 126 -8.50 -5.58 3.00
CA VAL A 126 -7.29 -4.76 2.90
C VAL A 126 -6.27 -5.55 2.11
N ASP A 127 -5.82 -5.03 0.97
CA ASP A 127 -4.80 -5.68 0.16
C ASP A 127 -3.39 -5.27 0.62
N GLY A 128 -2.43 -6.19 0.51
CA GLY A 128 -1.01 -5.93 0.71
C GLY A 128 -0.32 -5.71 -0.62
N LEU A 129 0.39 -4.59 -0.74
CA LEU A 129 1.12 -4.24 -1.95
C LEU A 129 2.60 -4.07 -1.63
N ILE A 130 3.47 -4.67 -2.44
CA ILE A 130 4.89 -4.32 -2.45
C ILE A 130 5.16 -3.60 -3.76
N LEU A 131 5.59 -2.34 -3.67
CA LEU A 131 5.93 -1.53 -4.82
C LEU A 131 7.44 -1.39 -4.90
N LEU A 132 8.03 -2.12 -5.85
CA LEU A 132 9.47 -2.17 -6.04
C LEU A 132 9.90 -1.08 -7.02
N ILE A 133 10.64 -0.09 -6.55
CA ILE A 133 11.18 1.00 -7.38
C ILE A 133 12.55 0.57 -7.95
N PRO A 134 12.66 0.31 -9.27
CA PRO A 134 13.92 -0.01 -9.89
C PRO A 134 14.82 1.23 -9.93
N LYS A 135 16.14 1.03 -9.82
CA LYS A 135 17.12 2.09 -10.04
C LYS A 135 17.16 2.45 -11.53
N SER A 136 17.42 3.72 -11.86
CA SER A 136 17.53 4.18 -13.25
C SER A 136 18.54 3.34 -14.05
N GLY A 137 18.10 2.84 -15.20
CA GLY A 137 18.88 1.97 -16.09
C GLY A 137 18.78 0.46 -15.79
N ASN A 138 17.97 0.06 -14.81
CA ASN A 138 17.63 -1.35 -14.60
C ASN A 138 16.50 -1.78 -15.55
N THR A 139 16.61 -2.98 -16.10
CA THR A 139 15.55 -3.66 -16.85
C THR A 139 15.16 -4.90 -16.06
N VAL A 140 14.33 -4.70 -15.03
CA VAL A 140 13.86 -5.77 -14.15
C VAL A 140 12.51 -6.25 -14.66
N THR A 141 12.34 -7.57 -14.75
CA THR A 141 11.02 -8.18 -14.92
C THR A 141 10.64 -8.90 -13.64
N LEU A 142 9.35 -9.10 -13.40
CA LEU A 142 8.85 -9.81 -12.23
C LEU A 142 8.57 -11.26 -12.63
N ASP A 143 9.24 -12.21 -11.97
CA ASP A 143 8.99 -13.64 -12.13
C ASP A 143 8.25 -14.16 -10.88
N ARG A 144 6.95 -14.38 -11.07
CA ARG A 144 5.99 -14.59 -9.98
C ARG A 144 5.90 -16.07 -9.62
N GLY A 145 6.34 -16.42 -8.42
CA GLY A 145 6.02 -17.69 -7.79
C GLY A 145 4.64 -17.72 -7.11
N PRO A 146 4.33 -18.77 -6.33
CA PRO A 146 3.10 -18.87 -5.56
C PRO A 146 2.91 -17.68 -4.61
N MET A 147 1.72 -17.07 -4.65
CA MET A 147 1.39 -15.86 -3.91
C MET A 147 0.04 -15.99 -3.19
N PRO A 148 -0.08 -15.50 -1.94
CA PRO A 148 -1.33 -15.53 -1.21
C PRO A 148 -2.34 -14.56 -1.83
N ALA A 149 -3.64 -14.87 -1.68
CA ALA A 149 -4.71 -13.98 -2.10
C ALA A 149 -4.64 -12.63 -1.36
N GLY A 150 -4.94 -11.55 -2.08
CA GLY A 150 -4.90 -10.18 -1.55
C GLY A 150 -3.48 -9.60 -1.40
N PHE A 151 -2.44 -10.26 -1.93
CA PHE A 151 -1.09 -9.72 -1.97
C PHE A 151 -0.58 -9.61 -3.41
N THR A 152 -0.02 -8.44 -3.74
CA THR A 152 0.52 -8.17 -5.08
C THR A 152 1.91 -7.53 -4.96
N VAL A 153 2.81 -7.89 -5.89
CA VAL A 153 4.08 -7.19 -6.09
C VAL A 153 3.98 -6.45 -7.41
N LEU A 154 4.31 -5.17 -7.41
CA LEU A 154 4.33 -4.32 -8.59
C LEU A 154 5.74 -3.78 -8.82
N LEU A 155 6.10 -3.68 -10.09
CA LEU A 155 7.27 -2.92 -10.49
C LEU A 155 6.84 -1.45 -10.63
N GLY A 156 7.41 -0.59 -9.81
CA GLY A 156 7.24 0.86 -9.89
C GLY A 156 8.27 1.47 -10.84
N ASP A 157 8.30 1.03 -12.09
CA ASP A 157 9.03 1.74 -13.16
C ASP A 157 8.30 3.04 -13.57
N SER A 158 7.00 3.09 -13.33
CA SER A 158 6.10 4.19 -13.64
C SER A 158 4.88 4.16 -12.71
N ALA A 159 4.21 5.31 -12.58
CA ALA A 159 2.96 5.42 -11.81
C ALA A 159 1.81 4.58 -12.42
N SER A 160 1.89 4.27 -13.71
CA SER A 160 0.81 3.60 -14.46
C SER A 160 0.45 2.22 -13.90
N GLN A 161 1.43 1.46 -13.40
CA GLN A 161 1.21 0.14 -12.81
C GLN A 161 0.41 0.24 -11.51
N LEU A 162 0.77 1.20 -10.65
CA LEU A 162 0.07 1.47 -9.40
C LEU A 162 -1.38 1.94 -9.68
N TYR A 163 -1.54 2.86 -10.62
CA TYR A 163 -2.85 3.36 -11.03
C TYR A 163 -3.73 2.26 -11.62
N SER A 164 -3.16 1.43 -12.50
CA SER A 164 -3.88 0.29 -13.10
C SER A 164 -4.27 -0.74 -12.05
N TRP A 165 -3.45 -0.92 -11.02
CA TRP A 165 -3.79 -1.79 -9.89
C TRP A 165 -5.00 -1.25 -9.13
N PHE A 166 -5.01 0.03 -8.71
CA PHE A 166 -6.19 0.64 -8.08
C PHE A 166 -7.42 0.61 -9.00
N GLY A 167 -7.22 0.86 -10.29
CA GLY A 167 -8.22 0.73 -11.36
C GLY A 167 -8.94 -0.62 -11.34
N ARG A 168 -8.17 -1.72 -11.38
CA ARG A 168 -8.70 -3.08 -11.31
C ARG A 168 -9.32 -3.39 -9.96
N THR A 169 -8.66 -3.02 -8.86
CA THR A 169 -9.15 -3.32 -7.51
C THR A 169 -10.51 -2.66 -7.26
N ALA A 170 -10.73 -1.45 -7.77
CA ALA A 170 -12.00 -0.75 -7.65
C ALA A 170 -13.15 -1.41 -8.43
N GLN A 171 -12.87 -2.32 -9.37
CA GLN A 171 -13.90 -3.05 -10.12
C GLN A 171 -14.49 -4.22 -9.33
N HIS A 172 -13.88 -4.60 -8.20
CA HIS A 172 -14.40 -5.64 -7.30
C HIS A 172 -15.59 -5.13 -6.47
N ARG A 173 -16.77 -5.13 -7.09
CA ARG A 173 -18.04 -4.64 -6.52
C ARG A 173 -18.61 -5.51 -5.40
N ASP A 174 -18.06 -6.71 -5.20
CA ASP A 174 -18.42 -7.65 -4.14
C ASP A 174 -17.90 -7.22 -2.75
N ARG A 175 -17.04 -6.21 -2.71
CA ARG A 175 -16.41 -5.72 -1.48
C ARG A 175 -17.24 -4.61 -0.83
N THR A 176 -17.45 -4.71 0.48
CA THR A 176 -18.08 -3.64 1.27
C THR A 176 -17.30 -2.34 1.10
N PRO A 177 -17.91 -1.24 0.63
CA PRO A 177 -17.17 -0.02 0.36
C PRO A 177 -16.58 0.61 1.63
N TRP A 178 -15.44 1.28 1.49
CA TRP A 178 -14.89 2.12 2.55
C TRP A 178 -15.64 3.45 2.56
N THR A 179 -16.47 3.69 3.57
CA THR A 179 -17.20 4.96 3.72
C THR A 179 -16.31 6.06 4.30
N ALA A 180 -16.69 7.32 4.07
CA ALA A 180 -15.99 8.46 4.64
C ALA A 180 -15.94 8.37 6.17
N GLU A 181 -17.03 7.94 6.81
CA GLU A 181 -17.11 7.75 8.26
C GLU A 181 -16.15 6.67 8.76
N LEU A 182 -16.12 5.51 8.09
CA LEU A 182 -15.23 4.41 8.46
C LEU A 182 -13.75 4.82 8.34
N VAL A 183 -13.40 5.53 7.25
CA VAL A 183 -12.03 6.00 7.03
C VAL A 183 -11.63 7.02 8.10
N VAL A 184 -12.48 8.03 8.40
CA VAL A 184 -12.17 9.00 9.48
C VAL A 184 -12.04 8.30 10.82
N THR A 185 -12.91 7.33 11.12
CA THR A 185 -12.89 6.57 12.37
C THR A 185 -11.61 5.76 12.50
N ALA A 186 -11.22 5.02 11.45
CA ALA A 186 -9.97 4.27 11.39
C ALA A 186 -8.75 5.19 11.57
N LEU A 187 -8.67 6.29 10.80
CA LEU A 187 -7.55 7.24 10.89
C LEU A 187 -7.45 7.93 12.26
N THR A 188 -8.60 8.21 12.89
CA THR A 188 -8.67 8.74 14.27
C THR A 188 -8.12 7.74 15.27
N ALA A 189 -8.53 6.48 15.17
CA ALA A 189 -8.08 5.42 16.06
C ALA A 189 -6.57 5.12 15.86
N LEU A 190 -6.05 5.28 14.64
CA LEU A 190 -4.62 5.23 14.31
C LEU A 190 -3.84 6.48 14.74
N ARG A 191 -4.51 7.49 15.32
CA ARG A 191 -3.91 8.76 15.80
C ARG A 191 -3.18 9.55 14.72
N VAL A 192 -3.69 9.53 13.49
CA VAL A 192 -3.11 10.31 12.39
C VAL A 192 -3.30 11.81 12.67
N ASP A 193 -2.28 12.64 12.47
CA ASP A 193 -2.24 14.03 12.96
C ASP A 193 -3.44 14.91 12.58
N ARG A 194 -4.03 14.70 11.39
CA ARG A 194 -5.22 15.42 10.93
C ARG A 194 -6.54 14.98 11.58
N THR A 195 -6.48 14.09 12.57
CA THR A 195 -7.67 13.55 13.26
C THR A 195 -7.65 13.82 14.77
N ARG A 196 -6.68 14.61 15.26
CA ARG A 196 -6.46 14.84 16.70
C ARG A 196 -7.61 15.58 17.36
N ASP A 197 -8.24 16.54 16.67
CA ASP A 197 -9.35 17.33 17.22
C ASP A 197 -10.65 17.14 16.42
N ALA A 198 -11.77 17.53 17.02
CA ALA A 198 -13.09 17.34 16.42
C ALA A 198 -13.31 18.17 15.15
N GLU A 199 -12.70 19.35 15.03
CA GLU A 199 -12.85 20.20 13.87
C GLU A 199 -12.07 19.64 12.68
N SER A 200 -10.82 19.23 12.89
CA SER A 200 -10.00 18.57 11.87
C SER A 200 -10.65 17.27 11.37
N ARG A 201 -11.27 16.48 12.25
CA ARG A 201 -12.05 15.30 11.84
C ARG A 201 -13.26 15.66 10.97
N ARG A 202 -14.01 16.71 11.31
CA ARG A 202 -15.14 17.19 10.49
C ARG A 202 -14.68 17.69 9.12
N ARG A 203 -13.58 18.44 9.07
CA ARG A 203 -12.97 18.90 7.81
C ARG A 203 -12.51 17.72 6.95
N LEU A 204 -11.81 16.75 7.55
CA LEU A 204 -11.38 15.55 6.85
C LEU A 204 -12.56 14.73 6.31
N TYR A 205 -13.63 14.59 7.09
CA TYR A 205 -14.86 13.95 6.62
C TYR A 205 -15.42 14.66 5.38
N ALA A 206 -15.55 15.99 5.43
CA ALA A 206 -16.03 16.77 4.29
C ALA A 206 -15.11 16.65 3.06
N GLU A 207 -13.78 16.65 3.25
CA GLU A 207 -12.80 16.41 2.18
C GLU A 207 -12.96 15.01 1.57
N LEU A 208 -13.18 13.97 2.38
CA LEU A 208 -13.40 12.61 1.87
C LEU A 208 -14.71 12.48 1.10
N VAL A 209 -15.78 13.12 1.57
CA VAL A 209 -17.05 13.16 0.83
C VAL A 209 -16.89 13.90 -0.50
N ALA A 210 -16.19 15.04 -0.50
CA ALA A 210 -15.89 15.79 -1.71
C ALA A 210 -14.97 15.02 -2.69
N GLU A 211 -14.06 14.21 -2.15
CA GLU A 211 -13.22 13.31 -2.94
C GLU A 211 -14.10 12.22 -3.57
N GLY A 212 -15.21 11.78 -2.94
CA GLY A 212 -16.16 10.83 -3.53
C GLY A 212 -16.32 9.54 -2.72
N PHE A 213 -15.94 9.56 -1.45
CA PHE A 213 -16.24 8.46 -0.53
C PHE A 213 -17.74 8.42 -0.21
N PRO A 214 -18.36 7.23 -0.18
CA PRO A 214 -19.77 7.11 0.19
C PRO A 214 -19.96 7.51 1.65
N THR A 215 -21.08 8.20 1.93
CA THR A 215 -21.49 8.58 3.29
C THR A 215 -22.24 7.45 3.99
N GLU A 216 -22.97 6.64 3.24
CA GLU A 216 -23.77 5.53 3.73
C GLU A 216 -23.39 4.25 2.99
N VAL A 217 -23.33 3.13 3.70
CA VAL A 217 -23.35 1.82 3.04
C VAL A 217 -24.79 1.65 2.59
N SER A 218 -25.06 1.77 1.28
CA SER A 218 -26.39 1.44 0.74
C SER A 218 -26.72 0.01 1.17
N ALA A 219 -27.51 -0.12 2.23
CA ALA A 219 -28.15 -1.35 2.60
C ALA A 219 -29.13 -1.62 1.47
N VAL A 220 -28.70 -2.39 0.47
CA VAL A 220 -29.60 -2.89 -0.56
C VAL A 220 -30.78 -3.50 0.17
N PRO A 221 -32.00 -2.96 0.01
CA PRO A 221 -33.18 -3.56 0.60
C PRO A 221 -33.21 -5.00 0.12
N ARG A 222 -33.20 -5.96 1.04
CA ARG A 222 -33.48 -7.35 0.71
C ARG A 222 -34.92 -7.39 0.21
N GLU A 223 -35.11 -7.22 -1.10
CA GLU A 223 -36.32 -7.61 -1.81
C GLU A 223 -36.51 -9.10 -1.58
N GLY A 224 -37.27 -9.46 -0.55
CA GLY A 224 -37.37 -10.85 -0.11
C GLY A 224 -38.26 -11.08 1.10
N ASP A 225 -38.48 -10.07 1.95
CA ASP A 225 -39.56 -10.17 2.95
C ASP A 225 -40.87 -9.69 2.30
N GLY A 226 -41.44 -10.60 1.51
CA GLY A 226 -42.84 -10.58 1.13
C GLY A 226 -43.69 -10.61 2.39
N SER A 227 -43.92 -9.42 2.97
CA SER A 227 -44.99 -9.22 3.94
C SER A 227 -46.29 -9.38 3.17
N SER A 228 -46.84 -10.59 3.27
CA SER A 228 -48.19 -10.92 2.87
C SER A 228 -49.13 -9.82 3.34
N THR A 229 -49.61 -9.02 2.38
CA THR A 229 -50.73 -8.11 2.56
C THR A 229 -51.88 -8.90 3.16
N THR A 230 -52.14 -8.66 4.43
CA THR A 230 -53.35 -9.07 5.13
C THR A 230 -54.51 -8.40 4.39
N SER A 231 -55.23 -9.15 3.57
CA SER A 231 -56.52 -8.73 3.03
C SER A 231 -57.46 -8.45 4.20
N ALA A 232 -57.72 -7.17 4.43
CA ALA A 232 -58.78 -6.70 5.30
C ALA A 232 -60.13 -7.12 4.70
N SER A 233 -60.84 -8.00 5.41
CA SER A 233 -62.26 -8.27 5.18
C SER A 233 -63.04 -7.50 6.27
N PRO A 234 -63.97 -6.60 5.91
CA PRO A 234 -64.88 -6.01 6.87
C PRO A 234 -66.14 -6.87 6.94
N ASP A 235 -66.44 -7.46 8.10
CA ASP A 235 -67.77 -7.44 8.72
C ASP A 235 -67.85 -8.42 9.90
N ALA A 236 -68.31 -7.88 11.03
CA ALA A 236 -68.89 -8.61 12.17
C ALA A 236 -70.43 -8.63 12.00
N PRO A 237 -71.28 -9.27 12.85
CA PRO A 237 -71.00 -9.78 14.20
C PRO A 237 -71.77 -11.07 14.65
N VAL A 238 -71.56 -11.44 15.92
CA VAL A 238 -72.52 -12.06 16.90
C VAL A 238 -72.39 -13.56 17.27
N ALA A 239 -72.33 -13.76 18.60
CA ALA A 239 -72.74 -14.90 19.47
C ALA A 239 -71.74 -16.02 19.87
N GLN A 240 -71.38 -16.00 21.17
CA GLN A 240 -71.07 -17.14 22.07
C GLN A 240 -72.35 -17.98 22.40
N PRO A 241 -72.36 -19.10 23.19
CA PRO A 241 -71.34 -19.69 24.11
C PRO A 241 -71.20 -21.24 24.17
N GLU A 242 -70.20 -21.70 24.96
CA GLU A 242 -70.10 -22.92 25.80
C GLU A 242 -70.39 -24.34 25.24
N LYS A 243 -69.42 -25.28 25.39
CA LYS A 243 -69.43 -26.33 26.46
C LYS A 243 -68.21 -27.25 26.44
N ALA A 244 -67.87 -27.71 27.65
CA ALA A 244 -66.87 -28.73 27.99
C ALA A 244 -67.25 -30.14 27.52
N ASP A 245 -66.26 -31.02 27.34
CA ASP A 245 -65.90 -32.10 28.29
C ASP A 245 -65.34 -33.38 27.60
N GLN A 246 -64.47 -34.09 28.32
CA GLN A 246 -64.02 -35.50 28.16
C GLN A 246 -63.09 -35.86 26.98
N ALA A 247 -61.83 -36.26 27.20
CA ALA A 247 -61.27 -37.42 27.93
C ALA A 247 -61.27 -38.75 27.15
N ARG A 248 -60.04 -39.30 27.07
CA ARG A 248 -59.63 -40.72 27.03
C ARG A 248 -59.36 -41.46 25.69
N LEU A 249 -58.13 -42.00 25.69
CA LEU A 249 -57.65 -43.34 25.28
C LEU A 249 -57.10 -43.57 23.86
N ASN A 250 -55.78 -43.79 23.87
CA ASN A 250 -54.97 -44.67 23.00
C ASN A 250 -55.63 -46.07 22.83
N PRO A 251 -55.41 -46.86 21.75
CA PRO A 251 -54.08 -47.38 21.38
C PRO A 251 -53.76 -47.57 19.87
N GLN A 252 -52.44 -47.67 19.60
CA GLN A 252 -51.71 -48.35 18.51
C GLN A 252 -52.48 -48.92 17.31
N VAL A 253 -52.04 -48.57 16.09
CA VAL A 253 -51.70 -49.49 14.96
C VAL A 253 -50.73 -48.74 14.00
N ALA A 254 -49.58 -49.35 13.68
CA ALA A 254 -48.72 -49.05 12.52
C ALA A 254 -49.24 -49.88 11.31
N PRO A 255 -48.92 -49.64 10.01
CA PRO A 255 -47.59 -49.21 9.53
C PRO A 255 -47.54 -48.44 8.17
N THR A 256 -46.29 -48.17 7.75
CA THR A 256 -45.77 -48.06 6.36
C THR A 256 -46.06 -46.83 5.49
N ASP A 257 -44.93 -46.23 5.07
CA ASP A 257 -44.55 -45.67 3.75
C ASP A 257 -44.06 -44.22 3.83
N SER A 258 -42.74 -44.01 3.85
CA SER A 258 -41.83 -43.97 2.69
C SER A 258 -42.11 -42.79 1.79
N HIS A 259 -41.23 -41.76 1.84
CA HIS A 259 -40.57 -41.17 0.67
C HIS A 259 -39.76 -39.92 1.11
N LEU A 260 -38.45 -40.13 1.31
CA LEU A 260 -37.42 -39.09 1.30
C LEU A 260 -36.77 -39.06 -0.09
N PRO A 261 -36.52 -37.88 -0.69
CA PRO A 261 -35.75 -37.78 -1.93
C PRO A 261 -34.23 -37.91 -1.66
N PRO A 262 -33.45 -38.49 -2.59
CA PRO A 262 -32.09 -38.92 -2.33
C PRO A 262 -31.05 -37.81 -2.46
N SER A 263 -30.09 -37.86 -1.53
CA SER A 263 -28.78 -37.21 -1.59
C SER A 263 -27.94 -37.77 -2.75
N GLN A 264 -27.47 -36.89 -3.63
CA GLN A 264 -26.45 -37.23 -4.62
C GLN A 264 -25.06 -37.20 -3.96
N HIS A 265 -24.50 -38.39 -3.75
CA HIS A 265 -23.07 -38.59 -3.51
C HIS A 265 -22.32 -38.46 -4.85
N ALA A 266 -21.35 -37.55 -4.91
CA ALA A 266 -20.32 -37.52 -5.94
C ALA A 266 -19.10 -38.37 -5.49
N PRO A 267 -18.43 -39.08 -6.42
CA PRO A 267 -17.54 -40.19 -6.11
C PRO A 267 -16.11 -39.77 -5.73
N HIS A 268 -15.51 -40.63 -4.92
CA HIS A 268 -14.08 -40.72 -4.60
C HIS A 268 -13.19 -40.67 -5.85
N ASN A 269 -12.22 -39.75 -5.86
CA ASN A 269 -11.06 -39.84 -6.74
C ASN A 269 -10.04 -40.81 -6.13
N ALA A 270 -9.76 -41.86 -6.89
CA ALA A 270 -8.83 -42.92 -6.57
C ALA A 270 -7.37 -42.48 -6.70
N ALA A 271 -6.57 -42.94 -5.74
CA ALA A 271 -5.11 -42.93 -5.77
C ALA A 271 -4.56 -43.92 -6.83
N PRO A 272 -3.31 -43.75 -7.28
CA PRO A 272 -2.77 -44.43 -8.47
C PRO A 272 -2.34 -45.89 -8.20
N PRO A 273 -2.30 -46.76 -9.22
CA PRO A 273 -1.78 -48.10 -9.07
C PRO A 273 -0.24 -48.10 -9.05
N ALA A 274 0.30 -48.78 -8.04
CA ALA A 274 1.64 -49.31 -8.03
C ALA A 274 1.71 -50.55 -8.94
N ALA A 275 2.74 -50.63 -9.79
CA ALA A 275 3.20 -51.88 -10.38
C ALA A 275 4.73 -51.92 -10.41
N SER A 276 5.23 -53.11 -10.13
CA SER A 276 6.54 -53.55 -9.65
C SER A 276 7.69 -53.53 -10.68
N PRO A 277 8.94 -53.83 -10.26
CA PRO A 277 10.17 -53.62 -11.00
C PRO A 277 10.60 -54.87 -11.78
N ASP A 278 11.10 -54.71 -13.00
CA ASP A 278 12.09 -55.63 -13.59
C ASP A 278 12.63 -55.06 -14.91
N GLN A 279 13.88 -54.56 -14.91
CA GLN A 279 14.80 -54.75 -16.05
C GLN A 279 16.22 -54.31 -15.66
N ALA A 280 17.09 -55.31 -15.62
CA ALA A 280 18.54 -55.23 -15.42
C ALA A 280 19.26 -54.65 -16.66
N PRO A 281 20.54 -54.23 -16.53
CA PRO A 281 21.20 -53.30 -17.43
C PRO A 281 22.09 -54.00 -18.48
N PRO A 282 22.47 -53.31 -19.57
CA PRO A 282 23.67 -53.66 -20.30
C PRO A 282 24.91 -52.96 -19.72
N THR A 283 25.91 -53.81 -19.55
CA THR A 283 27.25 -53.66 -19.02
C THR A 283 28.24 -52.88 -19.91
N SER A 284 29.10 -52.08 -19.25
CA SER A 284 30.55 -51.86 -19.48
C SER A 284 31.04 -51.06 -20.71
N PRO A 285 32.31 -50.54 -20.74
CA PRO A 285 33.40 -50.62 -19.74
C PRO A 285 33.97 -49.22 -19.32
N VAL A 286 34.35 -49.00 -18.06
CA VAL A 286 35.72 -49.10 -17.49
C VAL A 286 36.83 -48.50 -18.35
N SER A 287 37.32 -47.31 -17.95
CA SER A 287 38.70 -46.88 -18.17
C SER A 287 39.28 -46.29 -16.88
N TYR A 288 40.22 -47.05 -16.31
CA TYR A 288 41.14 -46.63 -15.25
C TYR A 288 42.26 -45.77 -15.84
N ALA A 289 42.60 -44.66 -15.19
CA ALA A 289 43.96 -44.12 -15.03
C ALA A 289 43.88 -42.94 -14.04
N ALA A 290 44.28 -43.09 -12.79
CA ALA A 290 45.65 -43.05 -12.28
C ALA A 290 46.03 -41.65 -11.73
N ALA A 291 46.55 -41.71 -10.51
CA ALA A 291 46.98 -40.63 -9.64
C ALA A 291 47.94 -39.60 -10.24
N ARG A 292 47.86 -38.36 -9.74
CA ARG A 292 48.92 -37.72 -8.92
C ARG A 292 48.54 -36.30 -8.46
N PRO A 293 48.94 -35.90 -7.23
CA PRO A 293 48.97 -34.51 -6.81
C PRO A 293 50.26 -33.85 -7.30
N SER A 294 50.20 -32.59 -7.73
CA SER A 294 51.39 -31.80 -8.02
C SER A 294 51.25 -30.39 -7.43
N THR A 295 52.09 -30.17 -6.43
CA THR A 295 52.62 -28.91 -5.92
C THR A 295 52.86 -27.88 -7.03
N PRO A 296 52.66 -26.58 -6.75
CA PRO A 296 53.47 -25.54 -7.38
C PRO A 296 54.53 -24.99 -6.39
N PRO A 297 55.78 -24.80 -6.85
CA PRO A 297 56.83 -24.14 -6.09
C PRO A 297 56.78 -22.60 -6.22
N ALA A 298 57.53 -21.97 -5.33
CA ALA A 298 57.73 -20.54 -5.24
C ALA A 298 58.61 -19.95 -6.36
N SER A 299 58.41 -18.64 -6.57
CA SER A 299 59.39 -17.62 -6.99
C SER A 299 59.98 -17.66 -8.40
N HIS A 300 59.70 -16.62 -9.22
CA HIS A 300 60.57 -15.46 -9.43
C HIS A 300 60.15 -14.63 -10.66
N THR A 301 60.42 -13.33 -10.55
CA THR A 301 60.68 -12.34 -11.63
C THR A 301 59.59 -12.09 -12.67
N ASP A 302 58.96 -10.92 -12.58
CA ASP A 302 58.79 -10.12 -13.79
C ASP A 302 58.92 -8.60 -13.52
N ALA A 303 59.31 -7.93 -14.60
CA ALA A 303 59.99 -6.67 -14.69
C ALA A 303 59.11 -5.42 -14.47
N SER A 304 59.84 -4.34 -14.18
CA SER A 304 59.44 -2.93 -14.26
C SER A 304 58.67 -2.57 -15.55
N PRO A 305 57.78 -1.56 -15.50
CA PRO A 305 58.16 -0.35 -16.23
C PRO A 305 57.91 0.98 -15.49
N ALA A 306 58.76 1.92 -15.90
CA ALA A 306 58.91 3.35 -15.64
C ALA A 306 57.65 4.20 -15.31
N PRO A 307 57.81 5.25 -14.47
CA PRO A 307 56.78 6.27 -14.25
C PRO A 307 56.85 7.43 -15.27
N ALA A 308 55.67 7.95 -15.62
CA ALA A 308 55.46 9.13 -16.46
C ALA A 308 55.91 10.44 -15.77
N PRO A 309 56.26 11.50 -16.54
CA PRO A 309 56.89 12.70 -16.01
C PRO A 309 55.89 13.68 -15.37
N ARG A 310 56.33 14.28 -14.26
CA ARG A 310 55.70 15.44 -13.60
C ARG A 310 55.98 16.71 -14.39
N VAL A 311 54.96 17.55 -14.54
CA VAL A 311 55.07 18.93 -15.04
C VAL A 311 55.05 19.87 -13.83
N ASP A 312 56.13 20.64 -13.68
CA ASP A 312 56.21 21.79 -12.77
C ASP A 312 55.58 23.04 -13.42
N PRO A 313 54.96 23.94 -12.64
CA PRO A 313 54.80 25.33 -13.04
C PRO A 313 55.65 26.28 -12.16
N ILE A 314 56.48 27.10 -12.82
CA ILE A 314 57.19 28.26 -12.28
C ILE A 314 56.50 29.56 -12.78
N PRO A 315 56.63 30.70 -12.05
CA PRO A 315 55.58 31.71 -11.91
C PRO A 315 55.81 33.07 -12.62
N ALA A 316 54.73 33.86 -12.71
CA ALA A 316 54.64 35.36 -12.72
C ALA A 316 55.36 36.13 -13.87
N PRO A 317 55.06 37.41 -14.24
CA PRO A 317 54.58 38.49 -13.36
C PRO A 317 53.63 39.60 -13.93
N ALA A 318 53.06 40.35 -12.97
CA ALA A 318 52.81 41.82 -12.86
C ALA A 318 52.19 42.67 -13.99
N SER A 319 51.12 43.41 -13.64
CA SER A 319 50.96 44.89 -13.77
C SER A 319 49.65 45.33 -13.06
N THR A 320 49.68 46.01 -11.91
CA THR A 320 49.58 47.48 -11.67
C THR A 320 48.38 48.12 -12.40
N SER A 321 47.32 48.66 -11.77
CA SER A 321 47.30 49.87 -10.93
C SER A 321 45.92 50.08 -10.24
N ASP A 322 45.97 50.63 -9.01
CA ASP A 322 44.92 51.24 -8.16
C ASP A 322 44.35 52.58 -8.74
N PRO A 323 43.45 53.38 -8.10
CA PRO A 323 42.90 53.34 -6.72
C PRO A 323 41.38 53.61 -6.52
N ALA A 324 40.87 53.27 -5.31
CA ALA A 324 40.25 54.21 -4.33
C ALA A 324 38.99 53.72 -3.56
N ALA A 325 39.17 53.62 -2.23
CA ALA A 325 38.30 54.04 -1.12
C ALA A 325 36.96 53.31 -0.82
N HIS A 326 36.94 52.49 0.25
CA HIS A 326 36.40 52.84 1.59
C HIS A 326 36.17 51.58 2.47
N ALA A 327 36.72 51.60 3.68
CA ALA A 327 36.49 50.65 4.78
C ALA A 327 35.20 51.03 5.58
N PRO A 328 34.62 50.20 6.49
CA PRO A 328 35.31 49.69 7.69
C PRO A 328 34.98 48.23 8.15
N THR A 329 36.04 47.56 8.62
CA THR A 329 36.25 46.85 9.91
C THR A 329 35.06 46.24 10.68
N ALA A 330 35.11 44.91 10.90
CA ALA A 330 34.79 44.27 12.19
C ALA A 330 35.33 42.82 12.24
N ALA A 331 35.85 42.45 13.41
CA ALA A 331 36.83 41.40 13.68
C ALA A 331 36.29 39.97 13.87
N SER A 332 37.12 38.97 13.51
CA SER A 332 37.11 37.62 14.08
C SER A 332 37.78 37.59 15.47
N PRO A 333 37.45 36.58 16.29
CA PRO A 333 38.48 35.94 17.09
C PRO A 333 38.53 34.42 16.93
N ALA A 334 39.75 33.94 17.13
CA ALA A 334 40.24 32.58 16.96
C ALA A 334 39.92 31.65 18.15
N ALA A 335 40.23 30.38 17.90
CA ALA A 335 40.10 29.22 18.77
C ALA A 335 40.96 29.29 20.05
N THR A 336 40.47 28.63 21.10
CA THR A 336 41.27 28.24 22.26
C THR A 336 41.06 26.76 22.58
N THR A 337 42.16 26.04 22.61
CA THR A 337 42.34 24.65 23.04
C THR A 337 42.34 24.57 24.58
N THR A 338 41.67 23.59 25.16
CA THR A 338 41.99 23.08 26.50
C THR A 338 41.61 21.61 26.66
N HIS A 339 42.63 20.77 26.85
CA HIS A 339 42.56 19.43 27.44
C HIS A 339 42.18 19.53 28.93
N PRO A 340 41.58 18.48 29.52
CA PRO A 340 42.38 17.69 30.45
C PRO A 340 42.17 16.17 30.35
N SER A 341 43.21 15.46 30.78
CA SER A 341 43.33 14.00 30.92
C SER A 341 43.19 13.60 32.40
N ASN A 342 42.47 12.52 32.71
CA ASN A 342 42.92 11.37 33.53
C ASN A 342 41.75 10.52 34.09
N SER A 343 41.86 9.20 33.84
CA SER A 343 41.69 8.02 34.72
C SER A 343 40.58 8.04 35.81
N ALA A 344 39.79 7.00 36.11
CA ALA A 344 39.91 5.53 36.03
C ALA A 344 38.51 4.88 36.36
N PRO A 345 38.34 3.54 36.47
CA PRO A 345 37.13 2.82 36.01
C PRO A 345 36.27 2.06 37.08
N ILE A 346 35.15 1.43 36.62
CA ILE A 346 34.36 0.28 37.19
C ILE A 346 33.25 0.65 38.23
N PRO A 347 32.11 -0.09 38.44
CA PRO A 347 31.61 -1.36 37.87
C PRO A 347 30.15 -1.41 37.34
N ARG A 348 29.88 -2.53 36.65
CA ARG A 348 28.59 -3.15 36.35
C ARG A 348 27.81 -3.55 37.62
N SER A 349 26.50 -3.43 37.61
CA SER A 349 25.60 -4.21 38.48
C SER A 349 24.26 -4.44 37.79
N ALA A 350 24.00 -5.70 37.43
CA ALA A 350 22.70 -6.22 37.04
C ALA A 350 22.05 -6.89 38.27
N PRO A 351 20.72 -6.84 38.46
CA PRO A 351 20.04 -7.71 39.42
C PRO A 351 19.56 -9.02 38.77
N PRO A 352 19.49 -10.12 39.54
CA PRO A 352 19.37 -11.48 39.01
C PRO A 352 17.92 -11.96 38.83
N ARG A 353 17.80 -12.99 37.95
CA ARG A 353 16.68 -13.93 37.83
C ARG A 353 16.40 -14.61 39.17
N ARG A 354 15.11 -14.71 39.55
CA ARG A 354 14.59 -15.77 40.42
C ARG A 354 13.74 -16.72 39.58
N MET A 355 14.23 -17.95 39.44
CA MET A 355 13.39 -19.14 39.31
C MET A 355 12.96 -19.51 40.72
N ASP A 356 11.67 -19.72 40.93
CA ASP A 356 11.19 -20.70 41.90
C ASP A 356 9.85 -21.27 41.41
N GLU A 357 9.94 -22.56 41.15
CA GLU A 357 8.93 -23.53 40.78
C GLU A 357 8.16 -23.95 42.02
N HIS A 358 6.83 -23.80 42.05
CA HIS A 358 5.97 -24.47 43.05
C HIS A 358 4.71 -25.03 42.38
N THR A 359 4.72 -26.34 42.24
CA THR A 359 3.61 -27.27 42.07
C THR A 359 2.51 -27.05 43.12
N ARG A 360 1.25 -26.89 42.70
CA ARG A 360 0.06 -27.41 43.42
C ARG A 360 -1.24 -27.24 42.62
N THR A 361 -1.82 -28.36 42.20
CA THR A 361 -3.27 -28.62 42.09
C THR A 361 -3.97 -28.37 43.44
N PRO A 362 -5.27 -28.01 43.49
CA PRO A 362 -6.34 -29.03 43.54
C PRO A 362 -7.73 -28.66 42.94
N SER A 363 -8.53 -29.72 42.73
CA SER A 363 -9.99 -29.92 42.97
C SER A 363 -10.94 -28.74 42.81
N ARG A 364 -11.98 -28.75 41.96
CA ARG A 364 -13.16 -29.65 41.86
C ARG A 364 -13.79 -30.02 43.20
N SER A 365 -14.83 -29.28 43.61
CA SER A 365 -16.06 -29.83 44.21
C SER A 365 -17.14 -28.75 44.28
N ASP A 366 -18.35 -29.17 43.92
CA ASP A 366 -19.65 -28.52 44.04
C ASP A 366 -20.01 -28.12 45.48
N ILE A 367 -21.05 -27.27 45.63
CA ILE A 367 -22.25 -27.49 46.47
C ILE A 367 -23.04 -26.17 46.65
N ASN A 368 -24.26 -26.17 46.09
CA ASN A 368 -25.56 -25.69 46.59
C ASN A 368 -25.71 -24.42 47.47
N ALA A 369 -26.54 -23.51 46.92
CA ALA A 369 -27.86 -23.08 47.41
C ALA A 369 -28.03 -22.17 48.65
N HIS A 370 -28.82 -21.11 48.38
CA HIS A 370 -29.98 -20.59 49.14
C HIS A 370 -29.80 -19.48 50.21
N THR A 371 -30.51 -18.36 49.94
CA THR A 371 -31.41 -17.60 50.86
C THR A 371 -30.72 -16.76 51.96
N THR A 372 -30.96 -15.47 52.26
CA THR A 372 -32.08 -14.48 52.18
C THR A 372 -31.52 -13.05 52.41
N PRO A 373 -32.33 -11.96 52.36
CA PRO A 373 -31.85 -10.58 52.32
C PRO A 373 -31.67 -9.95 53.70
N ILE A 374 -30.69 -9.05 53.83
CA ILE A 374 -30.54 -8.18 55.01
C ILE A 374 -30.54 -6.72 54.55
N THR A 375 -31.63 -6.04 54.91
CA THR A 375 -31.81 -4.60 54.99
C THR A 375 -30.72 -3.98 55.87
N SER A 376 -30.01 -2.96 55.38
CA SER A 376 -29.16 -2.13 56.25
C SER A 376 -29.25 -0.66 55.89
N HIS A 377 -29.20 0.13 56.96
CA HIS A 377 -29.56 1.53 57.08
C HIS A 377 -28.60 2.47 56.35
N GLN A 378 -29.20 3.47 55.72
CA GLN A 378 -28.56 4.60 55.05
C GLN A 378 -28.11 5.63 56.10
N THR A 379 -26.79 5.77 56.31
CA THR A 379 -26.20 6.86 57.10
C THR A 379 -25.50 7.83 56.16
N LYS A 380 -25.99 9.07 56.20
CA LYS A 380 -25.62 10.24 55.40
C LYS A 380 -24.22 10.74 55.78
N ALA A 381 -23.32 10.86 54.81
CA ALA A 381 -22.00 11.49 54.96
C ALA A 381 -21.98 12.88 54.25
N PRO A 382 -21.24 13.88 54.77
CA PRO A 382 -21.26 15.26 54.28
C PRO A 382 -20.30 15.51 53.10
N ASP A 383 -20.73 16.40 52.19
CA ASP A 383 -20.02 16.82 50.98
C ASP A 383 -18.71 17.59 51.26
N PRO A 384 -17.63 17.36 50.48
CA PRO A 384 -16.46 18.22 50.49
C PRO A 384 -16.61 19.40 49.50
N ASN A 385 -16.48 20.59 50.06
CA ASN A 385 -16.38 21.90 49.42
C ASN A 385 -15.05 22.03 48.62
N TRP A 386 -15.13 22.24 47.31
CA TRP A 386 -13.98 22.62 46.48
C TRP A 386 -14.18 24.04 45.94
N GLN A 387 -13.31 24.95 46.38
CA GLN A 387 -13.20 26.32 45.87
C GLN A 387 -12.38 26.34 44.58
N GLU A 388 -12.95 26.93 43.51
CA GLU A 388 -12.25 27.32 42.28
C GLU A 388 -11.34 28.54 42.53
N PRO A 389 -10.08 28.53 42.06
CA PRO A 389 -9.30 29.74 41.87
C PRO A 389 -9.45 30.31 40.46
N ALA A 390 -9.54 31.64 40.43
CA ALA A 390 -9.79 32.49 39.28
C ALA A 390 -8.71 32.42 38.18
N THR A 391 -9.15 32.70 36.96
CA THR A 391 -8.43 32.73 35.69
C THR A 391 -7.58 33.99 35.52
N ASP A 392 -6.29 33.82 35.21
CA ASP A 392 -5.43 34.89 34.70
C ASP A 392 -5.26 34.73 33.18
N SER A 393 -5.66 35.76 32.44
CA SER A 393 -5.72 35.78 30.97
C SER A 393 -4.35 36.07 30.34
N ALA A 394 -3.63 35.04 29.91
CA ALA A 394 -2.45 35.19 29.06
C ALA A 394 -2.85 35.25 27.57
N ARG A 395 -2.74 36.45 27.00
CA ARG A 395 -2.93 36.77 25.57
C ARG A 395 -1.88 36.03 24.73
N THR A 396 -2.28 34.95 24.05
CA THR A 396 -1.40 34.18 23.17
C THR A 396 -1.31 34.85 21.79
N GLN A 397 -0.10 35.28 21.42
CA GLN A 397 0.22 35.68 20.05
C GLN A 397 0.19 34.43 19.13
N PRO A 398 -0.45 34.50 17.95
CA PRO A 398 -0.49 33.37 17.04
C PRO A 398 0.90 33.09 16.41
N PRO A 399 1.23 31.81 16.15
CA PRO A 399 2.56 31.39 15.75
C PRO A 399 2.97 31.93 14.36
N ALA A 400 4.21 32.42 14.27
CA ALA A 400 4.80 33.12 13.12
C ALA A 400 4.70 32.39 11.77
N ARG A 401 4.50 31.08 11.76
CA ARG A 401 4.39 30.27 10.53
C ARG A 401 3.10 30.52 9.74
N HIS A 402 2.04 31.01 10.39
CA HIS A 402 0.79 31.30 9.69
C HIS A 402 0.92 32.54 8.80
N ARG A 403 1.75 33.51 9.19
CA ARG A 403 1.97 34.76 8.43
C ARG A 403 2.73 34.55 7.13
N LEU A 404 3.68 33.59 7.10
CA LEU A 404 4.44 33.29 5.90
C LEU A 404 3.56 32.64 4.81
N ARG A 405 2.62 31.76 5.21
CA ARG A 405 1.71 31.09 4.28
C ARG A 405 0.68 32.05 3.69
N THR A 406 0.11 32.97 4.48
CA THR A 406 -0.77 34.02 3.94
C THR A 406 -0.03 35.02 3.08
N ALA A 407 1.23 35.36 3.40
CA ALA A 407 2.05 36.22 2.54
C ALA A 407 2.34 35.58 1.19
N LEU A 408 2.69 34.28 1.15
CA LEU A 408 2.95 33.55 -0.10
C LEU A 408 1.71 33.43 -0.99
N LEU A 409 0.53 33.16 -0.40
CA LEU A 409 -0.74 33.14 -1.14
C LEU A 409 -1.07 34.53 -1.72
N GLY A 410 -0.82 35.61 -0.98
CA GLY A 410 -1.01 36.97 -1.47
C GLY A 410 -0.11 37.31 -2.66
N ILE A 411 1.17 36.90 -2.62
CA ILE A 411 2.12 37.13 -3.72
C ILE A 411 1.72 36.34 -4.97
N ALA A 412 1.29 35.08 -4.82
CA ALA A 412 0.85 34.26 -5.95
C ALA A 412 -0.40 34.86 -6.64
N ALA A 413 -1.38 35.32 -5.86
CA ALA A 413 -2.56 35.99 -6.40
C ALA A 413 -2.21 37.28 -7.14
N ALA A 414 -1.26 38.08 -6.62
CA ALA A 414 -0.80 39.30 -7.29
C ALA A 414 -0.09 39.01 -8.62
N LEU A 415 0.74 37.97 -8.70
CA LEU A 415 1.42 37.57 -9.94
C LEU A 415 0.43 37.10 -11.02
N ILE A 416 -0.60 36.34 -10.64
CA ILE A 416 -1.65 35.91 -11.57
C ILE A 416 -2.41 37.13 -12.12
N LEU A 417 -2.72 38.11 -11.27
CA LEU A 417 -3.39 39.34 -11.68
C LEU A 417 -2.53 40.14 -12.67
N ILE A 418 -1.23 40.30 -12.39
CA ILE A 418 -0.29 41.03 -13.26
C ILE A 418 -0.16 40.32 -14.62
N CYS A 419 -0.01 38.99 -14.64
CA CYS A 419 0.04 38.23 -15.87
C CYS A 419 -1.28 38.31 -16.66
N GLY A 420 -2.43 38.28 -15.98
CA GLY A 420 -3.74 38.43 -16.62
C GLY A 420 -3.91 39.80 -17.27
N ILE A 421 -3.50 40.89 -16.59
CA ILE A 421 -3.56 42.25 -17.15
C ILE A 421 -2.60 42.40 -18.32
N GLY A 422 -1.38 41.86 -18.23
CA GLY A 422 -0.42 41.85 -19.34
C GLY A 422 -0.92 41.07 -20.56
N TYR A 423 -1.60 39.94 -20.34
CA TYR A 423 -2.19 39.13 -21.40
C TYR A 423 -3.37 39.85 -22.10
N MET A 424 -4.16 40.61 -21.34
CA MET A 424 -5.27 41.39 -21.90
C MET A 424 -4.80 42.67 -22.59
N ALA A 425 -3.69 43.27 -22.15
CA ALA A 425 -3.11 44.48 -22.76
C ALA A 425 -2.22 44.18 -23.99
N GLY A 426 -1.69 42.96 -24.12
CA GLY A 426 -0.77 42.59 -25.21
C GLY A 426 -1.43 42.15 -26.52
N LYS A 427 -2.77 42.19 -26.63
CA LYS A 427 -3.50 41.62 -27.77
C LYS A 427 -3.74 42.58 -28.95
N ASP A 428 -3.32 43.83 -28.81
CA ASP A 428 -3.35 44.80 -29.91
C ASP A 428 -1.94 44.97 -30.48
N HIS A 429 -1.52 44.05 -31.35
CA HIS A 429 -0.43 44.32 -32.30
C HIS A 429 -1.00 44.31 -33.71
N PRO A 430 -0.97 45.44 -34.43
CA PRO A 430 -1.41 45.51 -35.81
C PRO A 430 -0.50 44.65 -36.68
N ARG A 431 -1.14 43.75 -37.42
CA ARG A 431 -0.57 42.88 -38.45
C ARG A 431 0.03 43.74 -39.57
N ALA A 432 1.33 44.00 -39.52
CA ALA A 432 2.04 44.55 -40.66
C ALA A 432 2.25 43.46 -41.71
N GLN A 433 1.65 43.65 -42.89
CA GLN A 433 1.99 42.94 -44.12
C GLN A 433 3.46 43.20 -44.47
N SER A 434 4.18 42.16 -44.86
CA SER A 434 5.39 42.27 -45.66
C SER A 434 5.38 41.15 -46.69
N ASP A 435 4.77 41.47 -47.83
CA ASP A 435 5.12 40.87 -49.11
C ASP A 435 6.51 41.38 -49.49
N SER A 436 7.45 40.46 -49.77
CA SER A 436 8.54 40.62 -50.75
C SER A 436 9.44 39.37 -50.75
N GLN A 437 9.31 38.59 -51.82
CA GLN A 437 10.32 37.67 -52.36
C GLN A 437 11.68 38.39 -52.57
N PRO A 438 12.84 37.70 -52.63
CA PRO A 438 13.14 36.83 -53.78
C PRO A 438 13.98 35.56 -53.47
N ALA A 439 13.92 34.59 -54.39
CA ALA A 439 14.93 33.53 -54.60
C ALA A 439 16.22 34.16 -55.20
N PRO A 440 17.39 33.48 -55.37
CA PRO A 440 17.63 32.03 -55.42
C PRO A 440 18.96 31.53 -54.79
N SER A 441 19.13 30.21 -54.66
CA SER A 441 20.35 29.50 -55.10
C SER A 441 20.24 28.00 -54.90
N GLN A 442 20.31 27.29 -56.02
CA GLN A 442 20.48 25.85 -56.10
C GLN A 442 21.91 25.47 -55.71
N VAL A 443 22.06 24.48 -54.83
CA VAL A 443 23.28 23.67 -54.73
C VAL A 443 22.86 22.20 -54.69
N ARG A 444 23.21 21.48 -55.76
CA ARG A 444 23.14 20.02 -55.91
C ARG A 444 24.05 19.32 -54.88
N PRO A 445 23.63 18.16 -54.35
CA PRO A 445 24.54 17.07 -54.02
C PRO A 445 24.41 15.89 -54.99
N PRO A 446 25.46 15.06 -55.13
CA PRO A 446 25.60 14.07 -56.18
C PRO A 446 24.81 12.78 -55.93
N GLU A 447 24.46 12.16 -57.06
CA GLU A 447 23.79 10.89 -57.25
C GLU A 447 24.43 9.74 -56.45
N ARG A 448 23.60 9.00 -55.70
CA ARG A 448 23.90 7.63 -55.30
C ARG A 448 23.13 6.67 -56.19
N THR A 449 23.90 5.91 -56.95
CA THR A 449 23.54 4.68 -57.65
C THR A 449 22.61 3.80 -56.81
N THR A 450 21.37 3.65 -57.27
CA THR A 450 20.39 2.71 -56.69
C THR A 450 20.21 1.56 -57.67
N THR A 451 20.60 0.37 -57.21
CA THR A 451 20.35 -0.94 -57.81
C THR A 451 18.84 -1.17 -57.99
N PRO A 452 18.36 -1.71 -59.13
CA PRO A 452 16.95 -1.95 -59.35
C PRO A 452 16.43 -3.11 -58.49
N ALA A 453 15.43 -2.82 -57.66
CA ALA A 453 14.62 -3.82 -56.96
C ALA A 453 13.47 -4.31 -57.87
N PRO A 454 13.11 -5.61 -57.81
CA PRO A 454 12.01 -6.18 -58.60
C PRO A 454 10.62 -5.72 -58.12
N PRO A 455 9.59 -5.80 -58.99
CA PRO A 455 8.27 -5.22 -58.76
C PRO A 455 7.49 -5.87 -57.61
N PRO A 456 6.59 -5.12 -56.95
CA PRO A 456 5.79 -5.63 -55.84
C PRO A 456 4.69 -6.58 -56.33
N THR A 457 4.71 -7.80 -55.78
CA THR A 457 3.60 -8.76 -55.87
C THR A 457 2.42 -8.24 -55.05
N GLU A 458 1.27 -8.05 -55.70
CA GLU A 458 -0.03 -7.79 -55.07
C GLU A 458 -0.39 -8.90 -54.06
N PRO A 459 -0.76 -8.57 -52.82
CA PRO A 459 -1.46 -9.51 -51.96
C PRO A 459 -2.96 -9.58 -52.35
N PRO A 460 -3.54 -10.79 -52.46
CA PRO A 460 -4.93 -10.99 -52.86
C PRO A 460 -5.92 -10.49 -51.80
N GLY A 461 -7.07 -10.05 -52.30
CA GLY A 461 -8.12 -9.37 -51.58
C GLY A 461 -8.77 -10.13 -50.43
N THR A 462 -9.41 -9.30 -49.61
CA THR A 462 -10.39 -9.56 -48.56
C THR A 462 -11.32 -10.74 -48.85
N GLN A 463 -11.26 -11.77 -48.02
CA GLN A 463 -12.40 -12.63 -47.73
C GLN A 463 -12.91 -12.33 -46.32
N HIS A 464 -13.99 -11.56 -46.25
CA HIS A 464 -14.86 -11.49 -45.08
C HIS A 464 -15.51 -12.87 -44.90
N HIS A 465 -15.08 -13.64 -43.91
CA HIS A 465 -15.85 -14.77 -43.44
C HIS A 465 -17.07 -14.24 -42.68
N SER A 466 -18.23 -14.26 -43.33
CA SER A 466 -19.53 -14.21 -42.67
C SER A 466 -19.64 -15.42 -41.72
N ALA A 467 -19.61 -15.16 -40.43
CA ALA A 467 -20.04 -16.13 -39.43
C ALA A 467 -21.56 -16.30 -39.55
N MET A 468 -22.00 -17.51 -39.89
CA MET A 468 -23.40 -17.92 -39.77
C MET A 468 -23.80 -17.84 -38.28
N PRO A 469 -24.95 -17.27 -37.93
CA PRO A 469 -25.42 -17.23 -36.55
C PRO A 469 -25.85 -18.62 -36.10
N THR A 470 -25.28 -19.06 -34.98
CA THR A 470 -25.68 -20.28 -34.28
C THR A 470 -27.11 -20.11 -33.75
N GLU A 471 -28.05 -20.92 -34.24
CA GLU A 471 -29.41 -21.00 -33.69
C GLU A 471 -29.35 -21.28 -32.17
N GLY A 472 -29.95 -20.40 -31.37
CA GLY A 472 -30.22 -20.66 -29.95
C GLY A 472 -29.75 -19.61 -28.94
N ALA A 473 -29.13 -18.49 -29.34
CA ALA A 473 -28.74 -17.44 -28.39
C ALA A 473 -29.91 -16.48 -28.09
N THR A 474 -30.40 -16.49 -26.85
CA THR A 474 -31.34 -15.50 -26.33
C THR A 474 -30.69 -14.12 -26.27
N CYS A 475 -31.17 -13.19 -27.10
CA CYS A 475 -30.67 -11.82 -27.20
C CYS A 475 -31.39 -10.89 -26.21
N TYR A 476 -30.64 -10.05 -25.50
CA TYR A 476 -31.18 -9.00 -24.64
C TYR A 476 -31.22 -7.64 -25.38
N PRO A 477 -32.14 -6.73 -25.03
CA PRO A 477 -32.22 -5.43 -25.68
C PRO A 477 -30.92 -4.64 -25.44
N PHE A 478 -30.39 -4.05 -26.53
CA PHE A 478 -29.19 -3.19 -26.63
C PHE A 478 -27.83 -3.84 -26.94
N GLN A 479 -27.75 -5.12 -27.32
CA GLN A 479 -26.52 -5.68 -27.89
C GLN A 479 -26.44 -5.45 -29.41
N ALA A 480 -25.39 -4.78 -29.88
CA ALA A 480 -25.09 -4.69 -31.30
C ALA A 480 -24.29 -5.93 -31.75
N GLY A 481 -24.82 -6.66 -32.73
CA GLY A 481 -24.18 -7.86 -33.30
C GLY A 481 -24.71 -9.20 -32.75
N CYS A 482 -25.89 -9.18 -32.12
CA CYS A 482 -26.66 -10.36 -31.76
C CYS A 482 -27.93 -10.46 -32.62
#